data_AF-Q9LCB0-F1
#
_entry.id   AF-Q9LCB0-F1
#
_cell.length_a   1.000
_cell.length_b   1.000
_cell.length_c   1.000
_cell.angle_alpha   90.00
_cell.angle_beta   90.00
_cell.angle_gamma   90.00
#
_symmetry.space_group_name_H-M   'P 1'
#
loop_
_entity.id
_entity.type
_entity.pdbx_description
1 polymer ?
#
loop_
_entity_poly.entity_id
_entity_poly.type
_entity_poly.pdbx_seq_one_letter_code
_entity_poly.pdbx_strand_id
1 'polypeptide(L)'
;GFFMRSHEATPYAWTDSMMSPTAKDTLTLIDKATLSPVATIREPGKTLAHVEFTKDGRYALASVWELDGALVVYDARTLKEVKRLPMSKPVGKYNVWNKITRSEGTSH
;
A
#
# COMPACT_ATOMS: atom_id res chain seq x y z
N GLY A 1 -5.02 7.53 -9.48
CA GLY A 1 -4.76 7.08 -8.11
C GLY A 1 -5.39 8.02 -7.12
N PHE A 2 -5.60 7.57 -5.88
CA PHE A 2 -6.13 8.42 -4.81
C PHE A 2 -5.12 8.57 -3.66
N PHE A 3 -4.41 7.49 -3.28
CA PHE A 3 -3.39 7.55 -2.24
C PHE A 3 -1.99 7.20 -2.76
N MET A 4 -1.00 7.92 -2.22
CA MET A 4 0.43 7.61 -2.31
C MET A 4 1.01 7.53 -0.90
N ARG A 5 1.88 6.54 -0.66
CA ARG A 5 2.59 6.33 0.61
C ARG A 5 4.02 5.89 0.38
N SER A 6 4.88 6.20 1.33
CA SER A 6 6.27 5.74 1.37
C SER A 6 6.67 5.52 2.82
N HIS A 7 7.86 4.96 3.02
CA HIS A 7 8.58 4.97 4.29
C HIS A 7 10.03 5.38 4.04
N GLU A 8 10.74 5.92 5.04
CA GLU A 8 12.16 6.29 4.94
C GLU A 8 13.05 5.07 4.64
N ALA A 9 12.68 3.90 5.17
CA ALA A 9 13.41 2.63 5.01
C ALA A 9 13.21 1.93 3.64
N THR A 10 12.44 2.52 2.72
CA THR A 10 12.27 1.99 1.35
C THR A 10 12.60 3.05 0.31
N PRO A 11 13.24 2.68 -0.82
CA PRO A 11 13.46 3.61 -1.92
C PRO A 11 12.19 3.86 -2.75
N TYR A 12 11.08 3.17 -2.47
CA TYR A 12 9.88 3.19 -3.31
C TYR A 12 8.71 3.97 -2.69
N ALA A 13 8.05 4.77 -3.51
CA ALA A 13 6.71 5.27 -3.23
C ALA A 13 5.67 4.29 -3.82
N TRP A 14 4.65 3.97 -3.04
CA TRP A 14 3.56 3.07 -3.41
C TRP A 14 2.32 3.91 -3.71
N THR A 15 1.77 3.73 -4.91
CA THR A 15 0.60 4.48 -5.39
C THR A 15 -0.51 3.52 -5.73
N ASP A 16 -1.74 3.82 -5.31
CA ASP A 16 -2.91 3.07 -5.75
C ASP A 16 -3.59 3.70 -6.95
N SER A 17 -4.42 2.92 -7.61
CA SER A 17 -5.26 3.36 -8.73
C SER A 17 -6.75 3.17 -8.45
N MET A 18 -7.17 3.22 -7.19
CA MET A 18 -8.52 2.80 -6.75
C MET A 18 -9.71 3.49 -7.46
N MET A 19 -9.51 4.74 -7.94
CA MET A 19 -10.53 5.48 -8.70
C MET A 19 -10.49 5.22 -10.21
N SER A 20 -9.54 4.42 -10.70
CA SER A 20 -9.41 4.09 -12.11
C SER A 20 -10.46 3.06 -12.52
N PRO A 21 -11.21 3.28 -13.62
CA PRO A 21 -12.18 2.30 -14.11
C PRO A 21 -11.53 1.00 -14.58
N THR A 22 -10.26 1.03 -14.98
CA THR A 22 -9.54 -0.12 -15.59
C THR A 22 -8.37 -0.63 -14.75
N ALA A 23 -8.00 0.07 -13.67
CA ALA A 23 -6.80 -0.24 -12.88
C ALA A 23 -7.02 -0.15 -11.36
N LYS A 24 -8.26 -0.18 -10.87
CA LYS A 24 -8.57 -0.15 -9.43
C LYS A 24 -7.91 -1.27 -8.61
N ASP A 25 -7.48 -2.33 -9.27
CA ASP A 25 -6.81 -3.50 -8.74
C ASP A 25 -5.30 -3.35 -8.59
N THR A 26 -4.74 -2.19 -8.96
CA THR A 26 -3.32 -2.03 -9.22
C THR A 26 -2.65 -1.07 -8.22
N LEU A 27 -1.58 -1.54 -7.59
CA LEU A 27 -0.58 -0.72 -6.91
C LEU A 27 0.65 -0.59 -7.80
N THR A 28 1.12 0.64 -8.01
CA THR A 28 2.34 0.93 -8.75
C THR A 28 3.41 1.45 -7.80
N LEU A 29 4.60 0.85 -7.87
CA LEU A 29 5.78 1.30 -7.15
C LEU A 29 6.61 2.21 -8.04
N ILE A 30 6.93 3.39 -7.50
CA ILE A 30 7.73 4.42 -8.16
C ILE A 30 9.04 4.54 -7.38
N ASP A 31 10.16 4.44 -8.08
CA ASP A 31 11.47 4.72 -7.49
C ASP A 31 11.61 6.21 -7.17
N LYS A 32 11.92 6.56 -5.91
CA LYS A 32 11.93 7.96 -5.45
C LYS A 32 13.06 8.78 -6.04
N ALA A 33 14.15 8.16 -6.50
CA ALA A 33 15.30 8.86 -7.05
C ALA A 33 15.10 9.18 -8.54
N THR A 34 14.54 8.23 -9.30
CA THR A 34 14.35 8.33 -10.75
C THR A 34 12.94 8.74 -11.16
N LEU A 35 11.99 8.71 -10.22
CA LEU A 35 10.56 8.96 -10.44
C LEU A 35 9.91 8.03 -11.48
N SER A 36 10.53 6.89 -11.74
CA SER A 36 10.08 5.92 -12.73
C SER A 36 9.31 4.76 -12.08
N PRO A 37 8.26 4.22 -12.73
CA PRO A 37 7.62 2.99 -12.28
C PRO A 37 8.60 1.82 -12.35
N VAL A 38 8.74 1.08 -11.25
CA VAL A 38 9.69 -0.04 -11.15
C VAL A 38 9.02 -1.39 -10.89
N ALA A 39 7.81 -1.39 -10.35
CA ALA A 39 7.05 -2.61 -10.12
C ALA A 39 5.54 -2.36 -10.03
N THR A 40 4.78 -3.44 -10.14
CA THR A 40 3.33 -3.43 -10.02
C THR A 40 2.85 -4.63 -9.22
N ILE A 41 1.90 -4.41 -8.31
CA ILE A 41 1.21 -5.46 -7.56
C ILE A 41 -0.28 -5.37 -7.92
N ARG A 42 -0.92 -6.52 -8.15
CA ARG A 42 -2.32 -6.58 -8.59
C ARG A 42 -3.15 -7.54 -7.74
N GLU A 43 -4.42 -7.19 -7.56
CA GLU A 43 -5.49 -8.06 -7.06
C GLU A 43 -6.66 -8.04 -8.06
N PRO A 44 -6.56 -8.80 -9.18
CA PRO A 44 -7.49 -8.67 -10.31
C PRO A 44 -8.97 -8.74 -9.91
N GLY A 45 -9.75 -7.80 -10.43
CA GLY A 45 -11.20 -7.71 -10.19
C GLY A 45 -11.60 -7.06 -8.86
N LYS A 46 -10.68 -6.91 -7.90
CA LYS A 46 -10.94 -6.29 -6.59
C LYS A 46 -10.21 -4.96 -6.46
N THR A 47 -10.73 -4.06 -5.65
CA THR A 47 -10.10 -2.76 -5.41
C THR A 47 -8.95 -2.91 -4.42
N LEU A 48 -7.72 -2.58 -4.82
CA LEU A 48 -6.51 -2.67 -4.00
C LEU A 48 -5.99 -1.26 -3.68
N ALA A 49 -6.01 -0.87 -2.39
CA ALA A 49 -5.84 0.55 -2.03
C ALA A 49 -5.24 0.80 -0.64
N HIS A 50 -4.95 2.08 -0.39
CA HIS A 50 -4.68 2.65 0.94
C HIS A 50 -3.50 1.97 1.66
N VAL A 51 -2.33 1.91 1.04
CA VAL A 51 -1.13 1.32 1.67
C VAL A 51 -0.82 1.99 3.02
N GLU A 52 -0.28 1.24 3.97
CA GLU A 52 0.27 1.77 5.24
C GLU A 52 1.47 0.90 5.64
N PHE A 53 2.52 1.50 6.19
CA PHE A 53 3.74 0.76 6.56
C PHE A 53 3.78 0.38 8.04
N THR A 54 4.48 -0.70 8.37
CA THR A 54 4.94 -0.97 9.73
C THR A 54 5.94 0.10 10.20
N LYS A 55 6.19 0.16 11.51
CA LYS A 55 7.12 1.13 12.12
C LYS A 55 8.53 1.08 11.52
N ASP A 56 8.98 -0.11 11.14
CA ASP A 56 10.30 -0.35 10.56
C ASP A 56 10.30 -0.26 9.02
N GLY A 57 9.15 0.03 8.41
CA GLY A 57 8.97 0.04 6.95
C GLY A 57 9.15 -1.32 6.28
N ARG A 58 9.33 -2.40 7.04
CA ARG A 58 9.60 -3.73 6.48
C ARG A 58 8.39 -4.29 5.75
N TYR A 59 7.19 -4.00 6.24
CA TYR A 59 5.95 -4.48 5.65
C TYR A 59 5.05 -3.33 5.20
N ALA A 60 4.45 -3.52 4.03
CA ALA A 60 3.42 -2.64 3.47
C ALA A 60 2.07 -3.37 3.54
N LEU A 61 1.08 -2.75 4.17
CA LEU A 61 -0.26 -3.30 4.32
C LEU A 61 -1.20 -2.63 3.33
N ALA A 62 -1.83 -3.39 2.45
CA ALA A 62 -2.83 -2.91 1.48
C ALA A 62 -4.23 -3.45 1.81
N SER A 63 -5.26 -2.66 1.52
CA SER A 63 -6.65 -3.05 1.72
C SER A 63 -7.21 -3.58 0.39
N VAL A 64 -7.76 -4.79 0.41
CA VAL A 64 -8.66 -5.28 -0.63
C VAL A 64 -10.06 -4.83 -0.23
N TRP A 65 -10.53 -3.74 -0.83
CA TRP A 65 -11.72 -3.00 -0.43
C TRP A 65 -13.01 -3.60 -1.00
N GLU A 66 -13.30 -4.85 -0.60
CA GLU A 66 -14.47 -5.62 -1.02
C GLU A 66 -15.21 -6.18 0.19
N LEU A 67 -16.47 -6.61 0.03
CA LEU A 67 -17.25 -7.21 1.12
C LEU A 67 -16.63 -8.52 1.64
N ASP A 68 -16.01 -9.29 0.74
CA ASP A 68 -15.20 -10.48 1.01
C ASP A 68 -13.69 -10.15 1.01
N GLY A 69 -13.37 -8.92 1.40
CA GLY A 69 -12.04 -8.33 1.32
C GLY A 69 -11.03 -8.87 2.33
N ALA A 70 -9.89 -8.21 2.37
CA ALA A 70 -8.79 -8.57 3.26
C ALA A 70 -7.84 -7.40 3.50
N LEU A 71 -7.11 -7.48 4.60
CA LEU A 71 -5.85 -6.78 4.79
C LEU A 71 -4.73 -7.69 4.32
N VAL A 72 -3.97 -7.25 3.31
CA VAL A 72 -2.85 -8.01 2.74
C VAL A 72 -1.55 -7.35 3.18
N VAL A 73 -0.64 -8.15 3.70
CA VAL A 73 0.69 -7.71 4.14
C VAL A 73 1.71 -8.17 3.11
N TYR A 74 2.43 -7.21 2.55
CA TYR A 74 3.53 -7.45 1.62
C TYR A 74 4.87 -7.17 2.30
N ASP A 75 5.87 -7.99 2.03
CA ASP A 75 7.26 -7.63 2.30
C ASP A 75 7.68 -6.49 1.34
N ALA A 76 8.06 -5.35 1.89
CA ALA A 76 8.26 -4.13 1.10
C ALA A 76 9.50 -4.17 0.20
N ARG A 77 10.39 -5.15 0.38
CA ARG A 77 11.59 -5.33 -0.45
C ARG A 77 11.36 -6.34 -1.57
N THR A 78 10.75 -7.47 -1.24
CA THR A 78 10.53 -8.57 -2.19
C THR A 78 9.20 -8.48 -2.90
N LEU A 79 8.29 -7.63 -2.43
CA LEU A 79 6.91 -7.44 -2.92
C LEU A 79 6.02 -8.67 -2.79
N LYS A 80 6.48 -9.69 -2.06
CA LYS A 80 5.73 -10.93 -1.85
C LYS A 80 4.71 -10.74 -0.74
N GLU A 81 3.53 -11.31 -0.93
CA GLU A 81 2.54 -11.45 0.12
C GLU A 81 3.10 -12.37 1.22
N VAL A 82 3.04 -11.90 2.48
CA VAL A 82 3.50 -12.66 3.66
C VAL A 82 2.36 -13.02 4.59
N LYS A 83 1.23 -12.30 4.53
CA LYS A 83 0.06 -12.57 5.36
C LYS A 83 -1.19 -11.98 4.70
N ARG A 84 -2.31 -12.68 4.85
CA ARG A 84 -3.65 -12.19 4.50
C ARG A 84 -4.59 -12.37 5.67
N LEU A 85 -5.32 -11.31 6.00
CA LEU A 85 -6.29 -11.28 7.09
C LEU A 85 -7.67 -10.95 6.51
N PRO A 86 -8.59 -11.91 6.43
CA PRO A 86 -9.94 -11.67 5.92
C PRO A 86 -10.66 -10.59 6.73
N MET A 87 -11.28 -9.62 6.05
CA MET A 87 -11.99 -8.50 6.67
C MET A 87 -13.12 -8.02 5.74
N SER A 88 -14.28 -7.65 6.29
CA SER A 88 -15.35 -7.10 5.47
C SER A 88 -15.10 -5.61 5.18
N LYS A 89 -14.85 -5.29 3.91
CA LYS A 89 -14.66 -3.93 3.37
C LYS A 89 -13.66 -3.06 4.16
N PRO A 90 -12.41 -3.53 4.39
CA PRO A 90 -11.40 -2.74 5.10
C PRO A 90 -10.98 -1.51 4.28
N VAL A 91 -10.75 -0.36 4.94
CA VAL A 91 -10.37 0.90 4.28
C VAL A 91 -9.08 1.44 4.85
N GLY A 92 -9.18 2.24 5.92
CA GLY A 92 -8.07 2.94 6.54
C GLY A 92 -7.32 2.04 7.50
N LYS A 93 -5.99 2.14 7.48
CA LYS A 93 -5.10 1.62 8.52
C LYS A 93 -4.19 2.75 8.97
N TYR A 94 -3.91 2.81 10.26
CA TYR A 94 -3.11 3.86 10.86
C TYR A 94 -2.10 3.24 11.81
N ASN A 95 -0.82 3.36 11.47
CA ASN A 95 0.23 2.97 12.39
C ASN A 95 0.43 4.07 13.44
N VAL A 96 0.21 3.74 14.71
CA VAL A 96 0.29 4.69 15.83
C VAL A 96 1.64 5.40 15.87
N TRP A 97 2.74 4.66 15.70
CA TRP A 97 4.09 5.24 15.72
C TRP A 97 4.28 6.24 14.58
N ASN A 98 4.02 5.81 13.34
CA ASN A 98 4.27 6.65 12.17
C ASN A 98 3.41 7.93 12.20
N LYS A 99 2.18 7.84 12.74
CA LYS A 99 1.28 8.97 12.90
C LYS A 99 1.75 10.00 13.93
N ILE A 100 2.27 9.56 15.08
CA ILE A 100 2.67 10.49 16.16
C ILE A 100 4.10 11.03 15.98
N THR A 101 4.98 10.31 15.29
CA THR A 101 6.38 10.74 15.08
C THR A 101 6.62 11.46 13.75
N ARG A 102 5.59 11.67 12.93
CA ARG A 102 5.68 12.33 11.61
C ARG A 102 6.73 11.74 10.68
N SER A 103 6.75 10.41 10.55
CA SER A 103 7.64 9.74 9.60
C SER A 103 7.33 10.18 8.17
N GLU A 104 8.38 10.50 7.39
CA GLU A 104 8.26 10.94 6.01
C GLU A 104 7.45 9.94 5.16
N GLY A 105 6.49 10.44 4.39
CA GLY A 105 5.66 9.62 3.50
C GLY A 105 4.33 9.13 4.08
N THR A 106 3.97 9.59 5.28
CA THR A 106 2.63 9.41 5.86
C THR A 106 1.77 10.69 5.73
N SER A 107 0.44 10.55 5.71
CA SER A 107 -0.45 11.73 5.71
C SER A 107 -0.62 12.26 7.14
N HIS A 108 -0.62 13.58 7.33
CA HIS A 108 -0.97 14.28 8.57
C HIS A 108 -2.28 15.03 8.42
#